data_AF-A0A6U5N9F1-F1
#
_entry.id   AF-A0A6U5N9F1-F1
#
_cell.length_a   1.000
_cell.length_b   1.000
_cell.length_c   1.000
_cell.angle_alpha   90.00
_cell.angle_beta   90.00
_cell.angle_gamma   90.00
#
_symmetry.space_group_name_H-M   'P 1'
#
loop_
_entity.id
_entity.type
_entity.pdbx_description
1 polymer ?
#
loop_
_entity_poly.entity_id
_entity_poly.type
_entity_poly.pdbx_seq_one_letter_code
_entity_poly.pdbx_strand_id
1 'polypeptide(L)'
;GFRTPSPTIIKDIMSSATARVLAIKADHRSYEEEDEHLIKNGESEEDPETSFSDQRGYHRGATSRHHHHPAKNEKMRFLVLLFIGSCIGVWALLLTQTWMTAVAARQQPPQQQHDEEKKSNSRFECYSLERDLSSALKSQAIEQTYIAMPAKASGQSLQLFADRCTGVFLRGLNNFMNQPALKQEFFHSSLEIPPLVASHVSTEKPLLDLIRYSTSKSLIIYMYRAETDRMMSAIRYVLAYRICGPEGPDLPEENMESYKKLNVTLSTTEMVDEQQQQQQQQQNRCVVSERAFLNEFVAKGLAEIGQGTGVQLGCNLWKEVDETAPPNMLFVHYTQSDALQEQLGAHYCNNTAAGLHENIPTHSTQIYLQGGGKDGQEEYYDLEEWLHAKRSTIEYAYELNGGSCKRELRMLDKKLESCPVVQVFPSNR
;
A
#
# COMPACT_ATOMS: atom_id res chain seq x y z
N GLY A 1 31.10 -5.94 -16.90
CA GLY A 1 30.59 -5.02 -17.94
C GLY A 1 29.10 -4.94 -17.80
N PHE A 2 28.58 -3.82 -17.30
CA PHE A 2 27.15 -3.57 -17.24
C PHE A 2 26.67 -3.15 -18.63
N ARG A 3 25.79 -3.95 -19.26
CA ARG A 3 25.12 -3.54 -20.49
C ARG A 3 24.00 -2.58 -20.11
N THR A 4 24.05 -1.39 -20.69
CA THR A 4 22.94 -0.44 -20.63
C THR A 4 21.70 -1.06 -21.28
N PRO A 5 20.50 -0.84 -20.72
CA PRO A 5 19.26 -1.33 -21.32
C PRO A 5 19.08 -0.74 -22.72
N SER A 6 18.52 -1.55 -23.61
CA SER A 6 18.21 -1.14 -24.98
C SER A 6 17.30 0.11 -24.97
N PRO A 7 17.54 1.09 -25.85
CA PRO A 7 16.72 2.31 -25.96
C PRO A 7 15.22 2.02 -26.11
N THR A 8 14.84 0.87 -26.67
CA THR A 8 13.44 0.43 -26.80
C THR A 8 12.79 0.17 -25.44
N ILE A 9 13.51 -0.45 -24.49
CA ILE A 9 13.01 -0.76 -23.14
C ILE A 9 12.79 0.54 -22.36
N ILE A 10 13.68 1.51 -22.50
CA ILE A 10 13.54 2.82 -21.86
C ILE A 10 12.31 3.55 -22.42
N LYS A 11 12.05 3.45 -23.73
CA LYS A 11 10.90 4.07 -24.38
C LYS A 11 9.57 3.47 -23.92
N ASP A 12 9.52 2.15 -23.75
CA ASP A 12 8.30 1.46 -23.28
C ASP A 12 8.02 1.76 -21.81
N ILE A 13 9.06 1.84 -20.97
CA ILE A 13 8.94 2.25 -19.56
C ILE A 13 8.42 3.70 -19.45
N MET A 14 8.99 4.62 -20.24
CA MET A 14 8.57 6.02 -20.24
C MET A 14 7.14 6.21 -20.77
N SER A 15 6.75 5.44 -21.79
CA SER A 15 5.39 5.47 -22.33
C SER A 15 4.37 4.95 -21.32
N SER A 16 4.69 3.89 -20.58
CA SER A 16 3.84 3.35 -19.52
C SER A 16 3.71 4.30 -18.32
N ALA A 17 4.78 4.98 -17.93
CA ALA A 17 4.74 5.97 -16.85
C ALA A 17 3.89 7.19 -17.22
N THR A 18 4.01 7.67 -18.47
CA THR A 18 3.23 8.81 -18.97
C THR A 18 1.73 8.47 -19.05
N ALA A 19 1.39 7.27 -19.52
CA ALA A 19 0.00 6.80 -19.55
C ALA A 19 -0.63 6.73 -18.14
N ARG A 20 0.15 6.32 -17.12
CA ARG A 20 -0.30 6.28 -15.72
C ARG A 20 -0.54 7.68 -15.13
N VAL A 21 0.34 8.64 -15.40
CA VAL A 21 0.16 10.03 -14.94
C VAL A 21 -1.07 10.68 -15.59
N LEU A 22 -1.36 10.36 -16.85
CA LEU A 22 -2.54 10.86 -17.55
C LEU A 22 -3.84 10.20 -17.04
N ALA A 23 -3.82 8.91 -16.72
CA ALA A 23 -4.97 8.21 -16.13
C ALA A 23 -5.31 8.77 -14.73
N ILE A 24 -4.31 8.99 -13.87
CA ILE A 24 -4.51 9.57 -12.53
C ILE A 24 -5.07 11.00 -12.63
N LYS A 25 -4.61 11.80 -13.62
CA LYS A 25 -5.14 13.16 -13.85
C LYS A 25 -6.57 13.16 -14.39
N ALA A 26 -6.95 12.18 -15.20
CA ALA A 26 -8.32 12.06 -15.72
C ALA A 26 -9.28 11.64 -14.59
N ASP A 27 -8.85 10.72 -13.73
CA ASP A 27 -9.63 10.26 -12.58
C ASP A 27 -9.88 11.39 -11.58
N HIS A 28 -8.85 12.17 -11.25
CA HIS A 28 -8.98 13.35 -10.38
C HIS A 28 -9.92 14.43 -10.94
N ARG A 29 -9.98 14.61 -12.26
CA ARG A 29 -10.85 15.59 -12.89
C ARG A 29 -12.33 15.15 -12.87
N SER A 30 -12.59 13.84 -12.86
CA SER A 30 -13.97 13.32 -12.74
C SER A 30 -14.58 13.58 -11.35
N TYR A 31 -13.76 13.55 -10.29
CA TYR A 31 -14.21 13.88 -8.93
C TYR A 31 -14.45 15.38 -8.71
N GLU A 32 -13.73 16.26 -9.42
CA GLU A 32 -13.97 17.72 -9.35
C GLU A 32 -15.23 18.15 -10.11
N GLU A 33 -15.59 17.48 -11.21
CA GLU A 33 -16.80 17.77 -11.99
C GLU A 33 -18.10 17.25 -11.32
N GLU A 34 -18.04 16.18 -10.51
CA GLU A 34 -19.21 15.72 -9.74
C GLU A 34 -19.55 16.61 -8.54
N ASP A 35 -18.55 17.27 -7.92
CA ASP A 35 -18.76 18.20 -6.80
C ASP A 35 -19.30 19.57 -7.28
N GLU A 36 -18.99 20.02 -8.50
CA GLU A 36 -19.58 21.25 -9.07
C GLU A 36 -21.04 21.07 -9.51
N HIS A 37 -21.47 19.84 -9.85
CA HIS A 37 -22.84 19.57 -10.30
C HIS A 37 -23.86 19.42 -9.17
N LEU A 38 -23.42 19.24 -7.92
CA LEU A 38 -24.31 19.14 -6.74
C LEU A 38 -24.66 20.50 -6.09
N ILE A 39 -24.11 21.63 -6.58
CA ILE A 39 -24.34 22.97 -5.99
C ILE A 39 -25.22 23.88 -6.88
N LYS A 40 -25.57 23.49 -8.11
CA LYS A 40 -26.41 24.32 -9.00
C LYS A 40 -27.62 23.57 -9.54
N ASN A 41 -28.67 23.48 -8.72
CA ASN A 41 -30.03 23.25 -9.21
C ASN A 41 -30.99 24.23 -8.53
N GLY A 42 -31.22 25.34 -9.21
CA GLY A 42 -32.25 26.33 -8.89
C GLY A 42 -32.40 27.28 -10.08
N GLU A 43 -33.44 27.04 -10.90
CA GLU A 43 -34.02 27.93 -11.92
C GLU A 43 -33.14 28.19 -13.16
N SER A 44 -33.59 28.29 -14.42
CA SER A 44 -34.89 28.30 -15.10
C SER A 44 -34.66 28.01 -16.60
N GLU A 45 -35.74 27.73 -17.33
CA GLU A 45 -35.85 27.55 -18.80
C GLU A 45 -35.17 28.66 -19.65
N GLU A 46 -34.61 28.27 -20.80
CA GLU A 46 -34.99 28.74 -22.16
C GLU A 46 -33.97 28.26 -23.23
N ASP A 47 -34.51 27.69 -24.32
CA ASP A 47 -33.89 27.39 -25.63
C ASP A 47 -34.08 28.60 -26.60
N PRO A 48 -33.61 28.65 -27.87
CA PRO A 48 -32.46 28.00 -28.55
C PRO A 48 -31.72 28.94 -29.56
N GLU A 49 -30.82 28.33 -30.37
CA GLU A 49 -30.44 28.63 -31.78
C GLU A 49 -29.09 29.29 -32.17
N THR A 50 -28.66 28.83 -33.37
CA THR A 50 -27.67 29.34 -34.35
C THR A 50 -26.22 28.83 -34.25
N SER A 51 -25.39 28.75 -35.30
CA SER A 51 -25.43 28.39 -36.74
C SER A 51 -24.01 28.65 -37.32
N PHE A 52 -23.60 27.97 -38.40
CA PHE A 52 -22.45 28.31 -39.32
C PHE A 52 -21.02 28.26 -38.72
N SER A 53 -19.89 28.02 -39.40
CA SER A 53 -19.40 27.92 -40.81
C SER A 53 -18.04 27.18 -40.77
N ASP A 54 -17.70 26.26 -41.69
CA ASP A 54 -17.03 26.40 -43.00
C ASP A 54 -15.47 26.62 -42.99
N GLN A 55 -14.79 25.86 -43.87
CA GLN A 55 -13.57 26.16 -44.66
C GLN A 55 -12.15 25.60 -44.37
N ARG A 56 -11.67 24.89 -45.42
CA ARG A 56 -10.33 24.90 -46.10
C ARG A 56 -9.11 24.36 -45.33
N GLY A 57 -8.12 23.66 -45.89
CA GLY A 57 -7.74 23.27 -47.26
C GLY A 57 -6.19 23.27 -47.44
N TYR A 58 -5.63 22.28 -48.18
CA TYR A 58 -4.28 22.22 -48.83
C TYR A 58 -3.01 22.13 -47.92
N HIS A 59 -1.86 21.49 -48.23
CA HIS A 59 -1.12 21.21 -49.49
C HIS A 59 -0.15 20.00 -49.39
N ARG A 60 0.23 19.46 -50.56
CA ARG A 60 1.26 18.43 -50.88
C ARG A 60 2.73 18.91 -50.79
N GLY A 61 3.66 17.95 -50.69
CA GLY A 61 5.00 17.96 -51.33
C GLY A 61 6.12 17.46 -50.43
N ALA A 62 7.27 16.92 -50.85
CA ALA A 62 7.74 16.20 -52.02
C ALA A 62 9.16 15.69 -51.65
N THR A 63 9.61 14.60 -52.29
CA THR A 63 10.86 13.85 -52.05
C THR A 63 12.13 14.58 -52.53
N SER A 64 13.29 14.29 -51.92
CA SER A 64 14.60 14.43 -52.58
C SER A 64 15.63 13.39 -52.09
N ARG A 65 16.29 12.72 -53.05
CA ARG A 65 17.42 11.79 -52.90
C ARG A 65 18.72 12.56 -53.13
N HIS A 66 19.77 12.26 -52.35
CA HIS A 66 21.14 12.68 -52.66
C HIS A 66 22.07 11.49 -52.93
N HIS A 67 22.87 11.63 -53.98
CA HIS A 67 23.95 10.75 -54.41
C HIS A 67 25.23 10.97 -53.60
N HIS A 68 25.94 9.88 -53.31
CA HIS A 68 27.30 9.87 -52.75
C HIS A 68 28.36 9.75 -53.86
N HIS A 69 29.42 10.55 -53.75
CA HIS A 69 30.72 10.31 -54.38
C HIS A 69 31.79 10.24 -53.27
N PRO A 70 32.74 9.27 -53.31
CA PRO A 70 33.90 9.29 -52.43
C PRO A 70 35.16 9.78 -53.17
N ALA A 71 35.93 10.65 -52.53
CA ALA A 71 37.30 10.94 -52.92
C ALA A 71 38.23 10.94 -51.69
N LYS A 72 39.42 10.41 -51.93
CA LYS A 72 40.51 10.03 -51.03
C LYS A 72 40.99 11.17 -50.13
N ASN A 73 41.16 10.91 -48.84
CA ASN A 73 41.92 11.77 -47.93
C ASN A 73 42.64 10.92 -46.85
N GLU A 74 43.72 10.23 -47.23
CA GLU A 74 44.56 9.48 -46.30
C GLU A 74 45.28 10.38 -45.28
N LYS A 75 45.55 11.65 -45.63
CA LYS A 75 46.18 12.62 -44.70
C LYS A 75 45.25 13.04 -43.56
N MET A 76 43.93 13.00 -43.76
CA MET A 76 42.96 13.35 -42.72
C MET A 76 42.82 12.25 -41.66
N ARG A 77 43.01 10.97 -42.05
CA ARG A 77 42.98 9.83 -41.11
C ARG A 77 44.13 9.89 -40.10
N PHE A 78 45.31 10.34 -40.51
CA PHE A 78 46.46 10.43 -39.61
C PHE A 78 46.29 11.53 -38.55
N LEU A 79 45.71 12.68 -38.94
CA LEU A 79 45.38 13.76 -38.00
C LEU A 79 44.27 13.35 -37.01
N VAL A 80 43.26 12.62 -37.47
CA VAL A 80 42.18 12.11 -36.59
C VAL A 80 42.75 11.11 -35.57
N LEU A 81 43.67 10.24 -35.95
CA LEU A 81 44.29 9.29 -35.02
C LEU A 81 45.18 9.97 -33.98
N LEU A 82 45.91 11.03 -34.35
CA LEU A 82 46.68 11.83 -33.38
C LEU A 82 45.77 12.57 -32.39
N PHE A 83 44.62 13.06 -32.86
CA PHE A 83 43.64 13.73 -32.00
C PHE A 83 42.97 12.76 -31.03
N ILE A 84 42.59 11.56 -31.49
CA ILE A 84 42.04 10.51 -30.61
C ILE A 84 43.07 10.07 -29.57
N GLY A 85 44.34 9.93 -29.95
CA GLY A 85 45.43 9.59 -29.02
C GLY A 85 45.61 10.62 -27.90
N SER A 86 45.54 11.93 -28.22
CA SER A 86 45.66 12.97 -27.20
C SER A 86 44.44 13.03 -26.27
N CYS A 87 43.23 12.84 -26.81
CA CYS A 87 42.01 12.79 -26.01
C CYS A 87 42.01 11.63 -25.00
N ILE A 88 42.50 10.44 -25.40
CA ILE A 88 42.60 9.29 -24.49
C ILE A 88 43.59 9.57 -23.35
N GLY A 89 44.72 10.23 -23.63
CA GLY A 89 45.70 10.61 -22.60
C GLY A 89 45.13 11.59 -21.56
N VAL A 90 44.38 12.61 -22.00
CA VAL A 90 43.73 13.57 -21.10
C VAL A 90 42.64 12.89 -20.26
N TRP A 91 41.87 11.98 -20.85
CA TRP A 91 40.82 11.25 -20.14
C TRP A 91 41.37 10.32 -19.06
N ALA A 92 42.48 9.63 -19.35
CA ALA A 92 43.17 8.79 -18.37
C ALA A 92 43.71 9.61 -17.18
N LEU A 93 44.24 10.81 -17.44
CA LEU A 93 44.71 11.72 -16.38
C LEU A 93 43.56 12.20 -15.47
N LEU A 94 42.42 12.56 -16.05
CA LEU A 94 41.24 12.97 -15.27
C LEU A 94 40.65 11.82 -14.43
N LEU A 95 40.66 10.60 -14.96
CA LEU A 95 40.25 9.41 -14.19
C LEU A 95 41.21 9.15 -13.02
N THR A 96 42.52 9.31 -13.20
CA THR A 96 43.46 9.13 -12.08
C THR A 96 43.33 10.19 -11.00
N GLN A 97 43.06 11.46 -11.37
CA GLN A 97 42.81 12.53 -10.39
C GLN A 97 41.52 12.30 -9.59
N THR A 98 40.43 11.90 -10.25
CA THR A 98 39.15 11.61 -9.59
C THR A 98 39.23 10.36 -8.70
N TRP A 99 40.01 9.35 -9.10
CA TRP A 99 40.24 8.18 -8.26
C TRP A 99 41.06 8.51 -7.02
N MET A 100 42.11 9.34 -7.15
CA MET A 100 42.94 9.78 -6.02
C MET A 100 42.14 10.64 -5.01
N THR A 101 41.24 11.51 -5.46
CA THR A 101 40.38 12.28 -4.55
C THR A 101 39.32 11.41 -3.85
N ALA A 102 38.76 10.42 -4.56
CA ALA A 102 37.84 9.45 -3.96
C ALA A 102 38.52 8.53 -2.91
N VAL A 103 39.78 8.15 -3.14
CA VAL A 103 40.57 7.37 -2.18
C VAL A 103 40.96 8.22 -0.96
N ALA A 104 41.33 9.49 -1.15
CA ALA A 104 41.61 10.42 -0.05
C ALA A 104 40.36 10.68 0.81
N ALA A 105 39.17 10.78 0.20
CA ALA A 105 37.90 10.91 0.93
C ALA A 105 37.53 9.66 1.75
N ARG A 106 38.05 8.47 1.40
CA ARG A 106 37.83 7.22 2.15
C ARG A 106 38.77 7.02 3.34
N GLN A 107 39.82 7.82 3.49
CA GLN A 107 40.79 7.69 4.58
C GLN A 107 40.55 8.66 5.75
N GLN A 108 39.51 9.50 5.71
CA GLN A 108 39.10 10.21 6.92
C GLN A 108 38.49 9.19 7.91
N PRO A 109 39.07 9.00 9.11
CA PRO A 109 38.43 8.19 10.13
C PRO A 109 37.08 8.83 10.48
N PRO A 110 36.00 8.04 10.67
CA PRO A 110 34.69 8.56 11.04
C PRO A 110 34.75 9.07 12.48
N GLN A 111 35.25 10.29 12.67
CA GLN A 111 35.20 11.00 13.93
C GLN A 111 34.03 11.99 13.90
N GLN A 112 33.02 11.68 14.71
CA GLN A 112 32.12 12.64 15.36
C GLN A 112 31.16 13.46 14.48
N GLN A 113 30.35 12.78 13.65
CA GLN A 113 29.00 13.26 13.30
C GLN A 113 27.88 12.39 13.90
N HIS A 114 28.23 11.42 14.76
CA HIS A 114 27.27 10.45 15.31
C HIS A 114 26.65 10.84 16.66
N ASP A 115 27.04 11.97 17.27
CA ASP A 115 26.58 12.33 18.61
C ASP A 115 25.60 13.52 18.67
N GLU A 116 25.36 14.24 17.56
CA GLU A 116 24.30 15.27 17.51
C GLU A 116 22.93 14.75 17.05
N GLU A 117 22.84 13.53 16.50
CA GLU A 117 21.55 12.86 16.20
C GLU A 117 20.91 12.24 17.48
N LYS A 118 21.58 12.33 18.63
CA LYS A 118 21.12 11.74 19.91
C LYS A 118 20.23 12.64 20.77
N LYS A 119 19.91 13.85 20.28
CA LYS A 119 18.86 14.70 20.84
C LYS A 119 17.63 14.75 19.93
N SER A 120 17.39 13.67 19.19
CA SER A 120 16.08 13.42 18.58
C SER A 120 15.07 13.35 19.72
N ASN A 121 14.24 14.39 19.83
CA ASN A 121 12.94 14.39 20.47
C ASN A 121 12.23 13.08 20.13
N SER A 122 12.37 12.03 20.94
CA SER A 122 11.68 10.78 20.66
C SER A 122 10.23 10.96 21.08
N ARG A 123 9.47 11.63 20.20
CA ARG A 123 8.01 11.78 20.21
C ARG A 123 7.26 10.46 20.44
N PHE A 124 7.97 9.36 20.17
CA PHE A 124 7.57 7.99 20.37
C PHE A 124 8.12 7.43 21.68
N GLU A 125 7.25 7.27 22.67
CA GLU A 125 7.58 6.56 23.89
C GLU A 125 7.14 5.10 23.79
N CYS A 126 8.00 4.22 24.27
CA CYS A 126 7.68 2.81 24.34
C CYS A 126 6.69 2.55 25.45
N TYR A 127 5.66 1.78 25.13
CA TYR A 127 4.55 1.50 26.02
C TYR A 127 4.47 -0.01 26.25
N SER A 128 4.37 -0.44 27.51
CA SER A 128 4.16 -1.85 27.85
C SER A 128 2.66 -2.12 27.89
N LEU A 129 2.17 -2.97 27.00
CA LEU A 129 0.75 -3.31 26.95
C LEU A 129 0.26 -3.91 28.28
N GLU A 130 1.02 -4.81 28.90
CA GLU A 130 0.63 -5.46 30.14
C GLU A 130 0.62 -4.51 31.34
N ARG A 131 1.65 -3.67 31.47
CA ARG A 131 1.82 -2.79 32.64
C ARG A 131 1.08 -1.48 32.50
N ASP A 132 1.28 -0.82 31.37
CA ASP A 132 0.92 0.58 31.21
C ASP A 132 -0.53 0.71 30.77
N LEU A 133 -1.02 -0.16 29.86
CA LEU A 133 -2.43 -0.09 29.41
C LEU A 133 -3.40 -0.38 30.56
N SER A 134 -3.15 -1.44 31.34
CA SER A 134 -3.98 -1.77 32.50
C SER A 134 -4.00 -0.62 33.51
N SER A 135 -2.85 0.04 33.71
CA SER A 135 -2.73 1.21 34.57
C SER A 135 -3.50 2.41 34.00
N ALA A 136 -3.37 2.72 32.71
CA ALA A 136 -4.06 3.83 32.05
C ALA A 136 -5.59 3.65 32.07
N LEU A 137 -6.08 2.46 31.72
CA LEU A 137 -7.50 2.12 31.77
C LEU A 137 -8.09 2.32 33.18
N LYS A 138 -7.34 1.96 34.23
CA LYS A 138 -7.78 2.12 35.63
C LYS A 138 -7.63 3.55 36.16
N SER A 139 -6.56 4.25 35.79
CA SER A 139 -6.17 5.52 36.41
C SER A 139 -6.75 6.76 35.72
N GLN A 140 -7.01 6.70 34.41
CA GLN A 140 -7.38 7.89 33.63
C GLN A 140 -8.89 8.09 33.47
N ALA A 141 -9.72 7.34 34.20
CA ALA A 141 -11.18 7.36 34.04
C ALA A 141 -11.59 7.28 32.56
N ILE A 142 -10.95 6.36 31.82
CA ILE A 142 -11.27 6.11 30.42
C ILE A 142 -12.67 5.52 30.35
N GLU A 143 -13.61 6.29 29.83
CA GLU A 143 -15.01 5.89 29.67
C GLU A 143 -15.19 5.14 28.34
N GLN A 144 -14.35 5.42 27.35
CA GLN A 144 -14.49 4.85 26.01
C GLN A 144 -13.14 4.54 25.36
N THR A 145 -13.01 3.33 24.84
CA THR A 145 -11.87 2.90 24.02
C THR A 145 -12.29 2.68 22.58
N TYR A 146 -11.55 3.29 21.66
CA TYR A 146 -11.70 3.12 20.23
C TYR A 146 -10.50 2.37 19.66
N ILE A 147 -10.76 1.27 18.97
CA ILE A 147 -9.77 0.55 18.17
C ILE A 147 -10.04 0.87 16.71
N ALA A 148 -9.14 1.63 16.09
CA ALA A 148 -9.15 1.91 14.66
C ALA A 148 -8.07 1.06 13.99
N MET A 149 -8.37 0.50 12.82
CA MET A 149 -7.41 -0.37 12.13
C MET A 149 -7.56 -0.38 10.61
N PRO A 150 -6.45 -0.51 9.86
CA PRO A 150 -6.51 -0.73 8.43
C PRO A 150 -7.10 -2.11 8.10
N ALA A 151 -7.42 -2.31 6.82
CA ALA A 151 -7.67 -3.64 6.31
C ALA A 151 -6.45 -4.54 6.61
N LYS A 152 -6.72 -5.81 6.95
CA LYS A 152 -5.70 -6.81 7.31
C LYS A 152 -4.84 -6.51 8.54
N ALA A 153 -5.22 -5.61 9.45
CA ALA A 153 -4.59 -5.50 10.78
C ALA A 153 -5.46 -6.12 11.88
N SER A 154 -5.79 -7.41 11.72
CA SER A 154 -6.62 -8.19 12.67
C SER A 154 -8.05 -7.65 12.92
N GLY A 155 -8.59 -6.82 12.02
CA GLY A 155 -9.77 -6.04 12.38
C GLY A 155 -11.08 -6.80 12.56
N GLN A 156 -11.34 -7.85 11.78
CA GLN A 156 -12.50 -8.69 12.02
C GLN A 156 -12.46 -9.37 13.40
N SER A 157 -11.29 -9.82 13.84
CA SER A 157 -11.14 -10.44 15.18
C SER A 157 -11.40 -9.42 16.29
N LEU A 158 -10.83 -8.22 16.18
CA LEU A 158 -11.01 -7.14 17.16
C LEU A 158 -12.45 -6.59 17.17
N GLN A 159 -13.13 -6.53 16.03
CA GLN A 159 -14.55 -6.20 15.92
C GLN A 159 -15.41 -7.22 16.67
N LEU A 160 -15.25 -8.51 16.34
CA LEU A 160 -15.99 -9.59 17.02
C LEU A 160 -15.72 -9.61 18.52
N PHE A 161 -14.48 -9.32 18.94
CA PHE A 161 -14.10 -9.20 20.33
C PHE A 161 -14.87 -8.05 21.02
N ALA A 162 -14.85 -6.84 20.45
CA ALA A 162 -15.55 -5.68 21.01
C ALA A 162 -17.06 -5.91 21.13
N ASP A 163 -17.68 -6.48 20.09
CA ASP A 163 -19.10 -6.81 20.07
C ASP A 163 -19.46 -7.80 21.19
N ARG A 164 -18.64 -8.84 21.38
CA ARG A 164 -18.84 -9.85 22.44
C ARG A 164 -18.69 -9.27 23.84
N CYS A 165 -17.76 -8.36 24.03
CA CYS A 165 -17.45 -7.80 25.35
C CYS A 165 -18.46 -6.76 25.81
N THR A 166 -18.93 -5.93 24.89
CA THR A 166 -19.94 -4.91 25.21
C THR A 166 -21.35 -5.51 25.32
N GLY A 167 -21.60 -6.68 24.71
CA GLY A 167 -22.93 -7.29 24.65
C GLY A 167 -23.91 -6.48 23.79
N VAL A 168 -23.47 -5.35 23.24
CA VAL A 168 -24.25 -4.52 22.33
C VAL A 168 -24.00 -5.06 20.93
N PHE A 169 -24.75 -6.10 20.57
CA PHE A 169 -24.79 -6.57 19.18
C PHE A 169 -25.60 -5.60 18.33
N LEU A 170 -25.05 -4.40 18.11
CA LEU A 170 -25.60 -3.49 17.12
C LEU A 170 -25.27 -4.07 15.76
N ARG A 171 -26.29 -4.65 15.11
CA ARG A 171 -26.23 -4.98 13.69
C ARG A 171 -25.75 -3.73 12.95
N GLY A 172 -24.53 -3.77 12.42
CA GLY A 172 -23.96 -2.67 11.64
C GLY A 172 -22.76 -1.96 12.26
N LEU A 173 -22.30 -2.26 13.49
CA LEU A 173 -21.04 -1.68 13.99
C LEU A 173 -19.81 -2.04 13.14
N ASN A 174 -19.94 -3.06 12.28
CA ASN A 174 -19.00 -3.29 11.20
C ASN A 174 -18.80 -2.00 10.40
N ASN A 175 -17.59 -1.45 10.51
CA ASN A 175 -17.19 -0.21 9.87
C ASN A 175 -17.92 1.05 10.39
N PHE A 176 -18.39 1.04 11.64
CA PHE A 176 -19.09 2.15 12.30
C PHE A 176 -18.42 3.51 12.07
N MET A 177 -17.10 3.58 12.18
CA MET A 177 -16.36 4.84 12.02
C MET A 177 -16.53 5.45 10.62
N ASN A 178 -16.76 4.62 9.59
CA ASN A 178 -16.91 5.03 8.20
C ASN A 178 -18.36 5.34 7.79
N GLN A 179 -19.36 5.14 8.67
CA GLN A 179 -20.78 5.27 8.32
C GLN A 179 -21.45 6.39 9.13
N PRO A 180 -21.58 7.61 8.59
CA PRO A 180 -22.21 8.73 9.28
C PRO A 180 -23.65 8.45 9.74
N ALA A 181 -24.42 7.70 8.93
CA ALA A 181 -25.79 7.33 9.26
C ALA A 181 -25.87 6.49 10.53
N LEU A 182 -24.95 5.54 10.72
CA LEU A 182 -24.90 4.72 11.94
C LEU A 182 -24.49 5.53 13.17
N LYS A 183 -23.62 6.55 13.00
CA LYS A 183 -23.30 7.47 14.10
C LYS A 183 -24.57 8.20 14.57
N GLN A 184 -25.41 8.66 13.63
CA GLN A 184 -26.69 9.31 13.96
C GLN A 184 -27.68 8.35 14.61
N GLU A 185 -27.82 7.14 14.08
CA GLU A 185 -28.68 6.11 14.66
C GLU A 185 -28.26 5.77 16.10
N PHE A 186 -26.95 5.75 16.37
CA PHE A 186 -26.41 5.53 17.70
C PHE A 186 -26.90 6.60 18.70
N PHE A 187 -26.89 7.87 18.29
CA PHE A 187 -27.43 8.96 19.12
C PHE A 187 -28.93 8.84 19.41
N HIS A 188 -29.69 8.16 18.54
CA HIS A 188 -31.13 8.00 18.69
C HIS A 188 -31.53 6.72 19.44
N SER A 189 -30.73 5.66 19.36
CA SER A 189 -31.13 4.30 19.76
C SER A 189 -30.71 3.90 21.17
N SER A 190 -29.64 4.49 21.72
CA SER A 190 -29.13 4.12 23.05
C SER A 190 -28.70 5.35 23.84
N LEU A 191 -29.04 5.38 25.13
CA LEU A 191 -28.49 6.35 26.08
C LEU A 191 -27.06 5.98 26.48
N GLU A 192 -26.73 4.69 26.49
CA GLU A 192 -25.43 4.16 26.89
C GLU A 192 -24.53 4.01 25.66
N ILE A 193 -23.36 4.64 25.73
CA ILE A 193 -22.31 4.57 24.71
C ILE A 193 -21.51 3.26 24.93
N PRO A 194 -21.20 2.45 23.89
CA PRO A 194 -20.40 1.26 24.06
C PRO A 194 -19.02 1.66 24.58
N PRO A 195 -18.57 1.05 25.70
CA PRO A 195 -17.30 1.42 26.32
C PRO A 195 -16.09 0.97 25.48
N LEU A 196 -16.31 0.06 24.52
CA LEU A 196 -15.30 -0.43 23.58
C LEU A 196 -15.88 -0.48 22.16
N VAL A 197 -15.23 0.20 21.22
CA VAL A 197 -15.62 0.22 19.81
C VAL A 197 -14.42 -0.19 18.97
N ALA A 198 -14.58 -1.18 18.10
CA ALA A 198 -13.57 -1.58 17.13
C ALA A 198 -14.12 -1.38 15.70
N SER A 199 -13.33 -0.75 14.82
CA SER A 199 -13.74 -0.53 13.44
C SER A 199 -12.55 -0.53 12.51
N HIS A 200 -12.73 -1.11 11.32
CA HIS A 200 -11.85 -0.76 10.21
C HIS A 200 -12.01 0.73 9.88
N VAL A 201 -10.94 1.34 9.40
CA VAL A 201 -10.97 2.63 8.72
C VAL A 201 -10.60 2.40 7.26
N SER A 202 -11.32 3.01 6.32
CA SER A 202 -11.03 2.88 4.88
C SER A 202 -10.30 4.09 4.32
N THR A 203 -10.50 5.26 4.93
CA THR A 203 -9.89 6.55 4.56
C THR A 203 -9.32 7.25 5.79
N GLU A 204 -8.62 8.36 5.60
CA GLU A 204 -8.08 9.15 6.72
C GLU A 204 -9.16 9.87 7.55
N LYS A 205 -10.28 10.24 6.92
CA LYS A 205 -11.31 11.09 7.52
C LYS A 205 -11.90 10.53 8.83
N PRO A 206 -12.32 9.26 8.92
CA PRO A 206 -12.85 8.69 10.15
C PRO A 206 -11.90 8.79 11.35
N LEU A 207 -10.60 8.60 11.11
CA LEU A 207 -9.59 8.66 12.16
C LEU A 207 -9.24 10.12 12.52
N LEU A 208 -9.21 11.02 11.55
CA LEU A 208 -9.13 12.47 11.77
C LEU A 208 -10.29 12.95 12.65
N ASP A 209 -11.52 12.57 12.31
CA ASP A 209 -12.71 12.93 13.06
C ASP A 209 -12.61 12.38 14.51
N LEU A 210 -12.13 11.14 14.66
CA LEU A 210 -11.93 10.55 15.99
C LEU A 210 -10.89 11.32 16.82
N ILE A 211 -9.74 11.68 16.25
CA ILE A 211 -8.71 12.48 16.92
C ILE A 211 -9.27 13.83 17.37
N ARG A 212 -9.95 14.54 16.46
CA ARG A 212 -10.47 15.90 16.70
C ARG A 212 -11.61 15.96 17.71
N TYR A 213 -12.47 14.96 17.73
CA TYR A 213 -13.69 14.98 18.54
C TYR A 213 -13.64 14.06 19.77
N SER A 214 -12.55 13.30 19.96
CA SER A 214 -12.32 12.53 21.17
C SER A 214 -12.14 13.42 22.41
N THR A 215 -12.53 12.92 23.57
CA THR A 215 -12.37 13.63 24.85
C THR A 215 -11.15 13.10 25.60
N SER A 216 -10.75 13.77 26.68
CA SER A 216 -9.69 13.27 27.58
C SER A 216 -10.03 11.94 28.27
N LYS A 217 -11.31 11.52 28.23
CA LYS A 217 -11.79 10.24 28.73
C LYS A 217 -11.87 9.16 27.64
N SER A 218 -11.40 9.48 26.44
CA SER A 218 -11.30 8.53 25.33
C SER A 218 -9.87 8.00 25.24
N LEU A 219 -9.74 6.71 24.93
CA LEU A 219 -8.49 6.08 24.50
C LEU A 219 -8.62 5.70 23.03
N ILE A 220 -7.67 6.13 22.20
CA ILE A 220 -7.59 5.74 20.79
C ILE A 220 -6.44 4.75 20.63
N ILE A 221 -6.74 3.55 20.18
CA ILE A 221 -5.75 2.55 19.79
C ILE A 221 -5.82 2.41 18.27
N TYR A 222 -4.73 2.78 17.60
CA TYR A 222 -4.56 2.51 16.18
C TYR A 222 -3.76 1.22 16.00
N MET A 223 -4.38 0.17 15.47
CA MET A 223 -3.66 -1.05 15.10
C MET A 223 -2.85 -0.78 13.84
N TYR A 224 -1.55 -0.79 13.99
CA TYR A 224 -0.61 -0.50 12.94
C TYR A 224 -0.13 -1.77 12.24
N ARG A 225 -0.09 -1.72 10.91
CA ARG A 225 0.56 -2.73 10.07
C ARG A 225 1.36 -2.02 8.99
N ALA A 226 2.65 -2.38 8.89
CA ALA A 226 3.53 -1.87 7.84
C ALA A 226 2.92 -2.13 6.46
N GLU A 227 2.94 -1.13 5.58
CA GLU A 227 2.21 -1.19 4.31
C GLU A 227 2.73 -2.31 3.39
N THR A 228 4.04 -2.58 3.41
CA THR A 228 4.62 -3.72 2.67
C THR A 228 4.00 -5.04 3.11
N ASP A 229 3.97 -5.30 4.41
CA ASP A 229 3.47 -6.56 4.95
C ASP A 229 1.95 -6.68 4.78
N ARG A 230 1.23 -5.55 4.88
CA ARG A 230 -0.20 -5.47 4.57
C ARG A 230 -0.47 -5.81 3.11
N MET A 231 0.27 -5.20 2.18
CA MET A 231 0.15 -5.44 0.74
C MET A 231 0.40 -6.91 0.40
N MET A 232 1.45 -7.51 0.94
CA MET A 232 1.73 -8.94 0.76
C MET A 232 0.58 -9.81 1.31
N SER A 233 0.01 -9.45 2.46
CA SER A 233 -1.16 -10.14 3.02
C SER A 233 -2.42 -10.00 2.18
N ALA A 234 -2.63 -8.83 1.57
CA ALA A 234 -3.76 -8.58 0.68
C ALA A 234 -3.62 -9.40 -0.61
N ILE A 235 -2.42 -9.48 -1.18
CA ILE A 235 -2.13 -10.34 -2.35
C ILE A 235 -2.41 -11.81 -2.02
N ARG A 236 -1.90 -12.32 -0.89
CA ARG A 236 -2.19 -13.68 -0.43
C ARG A 236 -3.69 -13.92 -0.33
N TYR A 237 -4.41 -13.01 0.31
CA TYR A 237 -5.84 -13.15 0.49
C TYR A 237 -6.61 -13.15 -0.83
N VAL A 238 -6.32 -12.18 -1.71
CA VAL A 238 -7.00 -12.09 -3.00
C VAL A 238 -6.72 -13.33 -3.85
N LEU A 239 -5.48 -13.82 -3.90
CA LEU A 239 -5.18 -15.03 -4.63
C LEU A 239 -5.85 -16.25 -3.98
N ALA A 240 -5.69 -16.46 -2.67
CA ALA A 240 -6.17 -17.66 -1.99
C ALA A 240 -7.69 -17.78 -1.92
N TYR A 241 -8.39 -16.66 -1.70
CA TYR A 241 -9.83 -16.68 -1.42
C TYR A 241 -10.68 -16.10 -2.54
N ARG A 242 -10.19 -15.05 -3.23
CA ARG A 242 -10.97 -14.37 -4.28
C ARG A 242 -10.71 -14.93 -5.68
N ILE A 243 -9.57 -15.58 -5.91
CA ILE A 243 -9.21 -16.08 -7.24
C ILE A 243 -9.16 -17.60 -7.28
N CYS A 244 -8.47 -18.19 -6.31
CA CYS A 244 -8.21 -19.63 -6.17
C CYS A 244 -9.08 -20.31 -5.09
N GLY A 245 -10.06 -19.59 -4.55
CA GLY A 245 -10.92 -20.08 -3.47
C GLY A 245 -11.84 -21.22 -3.92
N PRO A 246 -12.34 -22.03 -2.98
CA PRO A 246 -13.18 -23.20 -3.28
C PRO A 246 -14.52 -22.84 -3.93
N GLU A 247 -15.03 -21.63 -3.67
CA GLU A 247 -16.28 -21.13 -4.24
C GLU A 247 -16.09 -20.49 -5.62
N GLY A 248 -14.86 -20.49 -6.14
CA GLY A 248 -14.49 -19.75 -7.33
C GLY A 248 -14.36 -18.25 -7.06
N PRO A 249 -14.37 -17.40 -8.11
CA PRO A 249 -14.26 -15.97 -7.95
C PRO A 249 -15.51 -15.35 -7.31
N ASP A 250 -15.46 -15.11 -6.00
CA ASP A 250 -16.41 -14.22 -5.33
C ASP A 250 -15.95 -12.76 -5.51
N LEU A 251 -16.20 -12.21 -6.69
CA LEU A 251 -15.91 -10.82 -7.04
C LEU A 251 -17.20 -10.11 -7.50
N PRO A 252 -17.36 -8.81 -7.19
CA PRO A 252 -18.44 -8.00 -7.74
C PRO A 252 -18.48 -8.10 -9.27
N GLU A 253 -19.68 -8.06 -9.86
CA GLU A 253 -19.88 -8.26 -11.30
C GLU A 253 -19.03 -7.30 -12.16
N GLU A 254 -18.86 -6.06 -11.70
CA GLU A 254 -17.99 -5.04 -12.30
C GLU A 254 -16.51 -5.47 -12.45
N ASN A 255 -16.04 -6.42 -11.63
CA ASN A 255 -14.67 -6.91 -11.63
C ASN A 255 -14.50 -8.23 -12.40
N MET A 256 -15.58 -8.82 -12.90
CA MET A 256 -15.53 -10.11 -13.61
C MET A 256 -14.74 -10.05 -14.91
N GLU A 257 -14.72 -8.90 -15.59
CA GLU A 257 -13.92 -8.68 -16.80
C GLU A 257 -12.41 -8.79 -16.49
N SER A 258 -11.98 -8.23 -15.37
CA SER A 258 -10.60 -8.32 -14.88
C SER A 258 -10.23 -9.75 -14.49
N TYR A 259 -11.17 -10.51 -13.90
CA TYR A 259 -10.97 -11.91 -13.59
C TYR A 259 -10.79 -12.79 -14.84
N LYS A 260 -11.62 -12.61 -15.87
CA LYS A 260 -11.53 -13.39 -17.12
C LYS A 260 -10.15 -13.30 -17.77
N LYS A 261 -9.46 -12.17 -17.62
CA LYS A 261 -8.11 -11.94 -18.16
C LYS A 261 -6.99 -12.62 -17.39
N LEU A 262 -7.25 -13.12 -16.17
CA LEU A 262 -6.23 -13.77 -15.34
C LEU A 262 -5.75 -15.11 -15.91
N ASN A 263 -6.51 -15.73 -16.81
CA ASN A 263 -6.26 -17.08 -17.33
C ASN A 263 -6.01 -18.08 -16.20
N VAL A 264 -6.87 -18.07 -15.18
CA VAL A 264 -6.74 -18.94 -14.01
C VAL A 264 -6.91 -20.40 -14.45
N THR A 265 -5.90 -21.22 -14.16
CA THR A 265 -5.97 -22.67 -14.37
C THR A 265 -6.08 -23.35 -13.01
N LEU A 266 -7.27 -23.90 -12.73
CA LEU A 266 -7.53 -24.72 -11.56
C LEU A 266 -7.37 -26.19 -11.95
N SER A 267 -6.35 -26.86 -11.40
CA SER A 267 -6.19 -28.31 -11.60
C SER A 267 -7.00 -29.05 -10.55
N THR A 268 -8.31 -29.18 -10.76
CA THR A 268 -9.13 -30.09 -9.96
C THR A 268 -9.03 -31.48 -10.57
N THR A 269 -8.40 -32.43 -9.87
CA THR A 269 -8.38 -33.80 -10.36
C THR A 269 -9.77 -34.39 -10.17
N GLU A 270 -10.50 -34.64 -11.26
CA GLU A 270 -11.67 -35.51 -11.21
C GLU A 270 -11.23 -36.90 -10.75
N MET A 271 -12.03 -37.55 -9.90
CA MET A 271 -11.70 -38.83 -9.28
C MET A 271 -11.36 -39.90 -10.32
N VAL A 272 -10.07 -40.21 -10.48
CA VAL A 272 -9.57 -41.36 -11.24
C VAL A 272 -8.79 -42.26 -10.30
N ASP A 273 -9.19 -43.53 -10.29
CA ASP A 273 -8.68 -44.74 -9.61
C ASP A 273 -7.57 -44.63 -8.53
N GLU A 274 -7.76 -45.38 -7.45
CA GLU A 274 -6.99 -45.45 -6.19
C GLU A 274 -5.45 -45.61 -6.33
N GLN A 275 -4.91 -45.94 -7.51
CA GLN A 275 -3.47 -46.11 -7.71
C GLN A 275 -2.68 -44.81 -7.98
N GLN A 276 -3.34 -43.65 -8.17
CA GLN A 276 -2.62 -42.38 -8.38
C GLN A 276 -2.23 -41.64 -7.08
N GLN A 277 -2.53 -42.17 -5.89
CA GLN A 277 -2.36 -41.51 -4.57
C GLN A 277 -0.97 -40.91 -4.23
N GLN A 278 0.10 -41.29 -4.93
CA GLN A 278 1.42 -40.65 -4.75
C GLN A 278 1.69 -39.50 -5.73
N GLN A 279 0.99 -39.42 -6.87
CA GLN A 279 0.88 -38.21 -7.69
C GLN A 279 -0.16 -37.22 -7.11
N GLN A 280 -0.99 -37.68 -6.17
CA GLN A 280 -2.03 -36.87 -5.53
C GLN A 280 -1.51 -35.75 -4.61
N GLN A 281 -0.22 -35.73 -4.24
CA GLN A 281 0.35 -34.57 -3.52
C GLN A 281 0.49 -33.30 -4.40
N GLN A 282 0.18 -33.39 -5.70
CA GLN A 282 0.10 -32.23 -6.61
C GLN A 282 -1.32 -31.63 -6.72
N GLN A 283 -2.28 -32.02 -5.88
CA GLN A 283 -3.72 -31.94 -6.23
C GLN A 283 -4.50 -30.65 -5.94
N ASN A 284 -3.93 -29.62 -5.33
CA ASN A 284 -4.65 -28.34 -5.17
C ASN A 284 -3.77 -27.19 -5.64
N ARG A 285 -3.45 -27.18 -6.94
CA ARG A 285 -2.67 -26.11 -7.55
C ARG A 285 -3.57 -25.13 -8.29
N CYS A 286 -3.43 -23.87 -7.92
CA CYS A 286 -3.98 -22.74 -8.66
C CYS A 286 -2.83 -22.03 -9.38
N VAL A 287 -2.92 -21.94 -10.70
CA VAL A 287 -1.94 -21.20 -11.51
C VAL A 287 -2.58 -19.93 -12.02
N VAL A 288 -1.93 -18.79 -11.77
CA VAL A 288 -2.40 -17.46 -12.17
C VAL A 288 -1.32 -16.75 -13.00
N SER A 289 -1.69 -16.10 -14.11
CA SER A 289 -0.72 -15.30 -14.88
C SER A 289 -0.21 -14.12 -14.05
N GLU A 290 1.10 -14.04 -13.80
CA GLU A 290 1.76 -12.96 -13.05
C GLU A 290 1.41 -11.61 -13.67
N ARG A 291 1.57 -11.49 -15.00
CA ARG A 291 1.33 -10.24 -15.73
C ARG A 291 -0.13 -9.82 -15.65
N ALA A 292 -1.07 -10.74 -15.84
CA ALA A 292 -2.49 -10.40 -15.76
C ALA A 292 -2.87 -10.00 -14.34
N PHE A 293 -2.41 -10.74 -13.32
CA PHE A 293 -2.66 -10.41 -11.92
C PHE A 293 -2.13 -9.02 -11.56
N LEU A 294 -0.89 -8.73 -11.94
CA LEU A 294 -0.27 -7.42 -11.69
C LEU A 294 -1.05 -6.28 -12.37
N ASN A 295 -1.51 -6.47 -13.60
CA ASN A 295 -2.19 -5.42 -14.36
C ASN A 295 -3.64 -5.22 -13.94
N GLU A 296 -4.36 -6.31 -13.64
CA GLU A 296 -5.80 -6.27 -13.44
C GLU A 296 -6.18 -6.12 -11.97
N PHE A 297 -5.41 -6.65 -11.03
CA PHE A 297 -5.73 -6.55 -9.60
C PHE A 297 -4.79 -5.58 -8.89
N VAL A 298 -3.49 -5.79 -9.06
CA VAL A 298 -2.50 -5.07 -8.26
C VAL A 298 -2.44 -3.61 -8.71
N ALA A 299 -2.26 -3.33 -10.00
CA ALA A 299 -2.13 -1.98 -10.54
C ALA A 299 -3.41 -1.14 -10.42
N LYS A 300 -4.58 -1.79 -10.46
CA LYS A 300 -5.89 -1.13 -10.28
C LYS A 300 -6.32 -1.01 -8.83
N GLY A 301 -5.55 -1.58 -7.88
CA GLY A 301 -5.91 -1.59 -6.46
C GLY A 301 -7.23 -2.31 -6.16
N LEU A 302 -7.61 -3.31 -6.96
CA LEU A 302 -8.89 -4.00 -6.77
C LEU A 302 -8.94 -4.80 -5.47
N ALA A 303 -10.16 -5.02 -4.98
CA ALA A 303 -10.44 -5.69 -3.71
C ALA A 303 -9.67 -5.03 -2.55
N GLU A 304 -9.09 -5.83 -1.64
CA GLU A 304 -8.37 -5.31 -0.47
C GLU A 304 -6.96 -4.80 -0.79
N ILE A 305 -6.47 -4.97 -2.02
CA ILE A 305 -5.13 -4.52 -2.40
C ILE A 305 -5.05 -3.00 -2.35
N GLY A 306 -6.08 -2.28 -2.81
CA GLY A 306 -6.13 -0.82 -2.76
C GLY A 306 -6.39 -0.23 -1.37
N GLN A 307 -6.82 -1.04 -0.39
CA GLN A 307 -7.19 -0.57 0.94
C GLN A 307 -5.98 -0.58 1.90
N GLY A 308 -5.04 0.35 1.66
CA GLY A 308 -3.77 0.43 2.37
C GLY A 308 -3.66 1.50 3.45
N THR A 309 -2.72 1.30 4.37
CA THR A 309 -2.30 2.24 5.41
C THR A 309 -1.88 3.58 4.80
N GLY A 310 -1.32 3.61 3.58
CA GLY A 310 -0.95 4.86 2.90
C GLY A 310 -2.13 5.80 2.58
N VAL A 311 -3.34 5.26 2.43
CA VAL A 311 -4.58 6.04 2.22
C VAL A 311 -5.18 6.51 3.55
N GLN A 312 -4.85 5.82 4.63
CA GLN A 312 -5.48 6.00 5.94
C GLN A 312 -4.61 6.85 6.87
N LEU A 313 -3.32 6.52 6.94
CA LEU A 313 -2.26 7.32 7.55
C LEU A 313 -1.62 8.24 6.52
N GLY A 314 -2.44 9.05 5.86
CA GLY A 314 -1.97 10.08 4.94
C GLY A 314 -1.16 11.16 5.66
N CYS A 315 -0.50 12.04 4.88
CA CYS A 315 0.26 13.15 5.44
C CYS A 315 -0.62 14.09 6.29
N ASN A 316 -1.88 14.28 5.91
CA ASN A 316 -2.82 15.14 6.64
C ASN A 316 -3.11 14.57 8.02
N LEU A 317 -3.41 13.27 8.10
CA LEU A 317 -3.59 12.60 9.38
C LEU A 317 -2.33 12.66 10.23
N TRP A 318 -1.15 12.42 9.65
CA TRP A 318 0.08 12.48 10.42
C TRP A 318 0.35 13.87 11.01
N LYS A 319 0.07 14.92 10.23
CA LYS A 319 0.12 16.31 10.68
C LYS A 319 -0.86 16.56 11.82
N GLU A 320 -2.09 16.07 11.71
CA GLU A 320 -3.08 16.18 12.79
C GLU A 320 -2.60 15.45 14.05
N VAL A 321 -2.06 14.24 13.94
CA VAL A 321 -1.46 13.53 15.09
C VAL A 321 -0.28 14.33 15.68
N ASP A 322 0.46 15.10 14.87
CA ASP A 322 1.54 15.97 15.35
C ASP A 322 1.07 17.19 16.12
N GLU A 323 -0.01 17.80 15.64
CA GLU A 323 -0.51 19.07 16.15
C GLU A 323 -1.50 18.87 17.31
N THR A 324 -2.34 17.83 17.25
CA THR A 324 -3.55 17.70 18.08
C THR A 324 -3.78 16.32 18.66
N ALA A 325 -2.84 15.36 18.52
CA ALA A 325 -3.03 14.01 19.04
C ALA A 325 -3.54 14.03 20.50
N PRO A 326 -4.64 13.32 20.80
CA PRO A 326 -5.14 13.26 22.15
C PRO A 326 -4.09 12.60 23.05
N PRO A 327 -4.07 12.93 24.36
CA PRO A 327 -3.05 12.42 25.27
C PRO A 327 -3.05 10.89 25.39
N ASN A 328 -4.17 10.26 25.05
CA ASN A 328 -4.39 8.82 25.17
C ASN A 328 -4.50 8.18 23.76
N MET A 329 -3.50 8.40 22.90
CA MET A 329 -3.40 7.72 21.60
C MET A 329 -2.23 6.73 21.61
N LEU A 330 -2.51 5.48 21.25
CA LEU A 330 -1.55 4.39 21.16
C LEU A 330 -1.50 3.83 19.73
N PHE A 331 -0.30 3.59 19.22
CA PHE A 331 -0.07 2.79 18.03
C PHE A 331 0.37 1.40 18.49
N VAL A 332 -0.36 0.37 18.08
CA VAL A 332 -0.12 -1.03 18.48
C VAL A 332 0.19 -1.84 17.25
N HIS A 333 1.34 -2.50 17.20
CA HIS A 333 1.69 -3.40 16.10
C HIS A 333 0.67 -4.54 16.02
N TYR A 334 0.19 -4.88 14.82
CA TYR A 334 -0.91 -5.84 14.63
C TYR A 334 -0.67 -7.24 15.24
N THR A 335 0.59 -7.65 15.39
CA THR A 335 0.97 -8.91 16.06
C THR A 335 0.66 -8.93 17.56
N GLN A 336 0.37 -7.78 18.16
CA GLN A 336 -0.07 -7.66 19.56
C GLN A 336 -1.60 -7.73 19.71
N SER A 337 -2.34 -8.07 18.65
CA SER A 337 -3.81 -8.12 18.71
C SER A 337 -4.32 -9.05 19.80
N ASP A 338 -3.73 -10.23 19.98
CA ASP A 338 -4.15 -11.19 21.02
C ASP A 338 -3.86 -10.66 22.43
N ALA A 339 -2.65 -10.14 22.67
CA ALA A 339 -2.28 -9.53 23.95
C ALA A 339 -3.17 -8.31 24.26
N LEU A 340 -3.55 -7.54 23.24
CA LEU A 340 -4.46 -6.41 23.39
C LEU A 340 -5.86 -6.87 23.78
N GLN A 341 -6.39 -7.90 23.12
CA GLN A 341 -7.68 -8.50 23.46
C GLN A 341 -7.68 -9.04 24.90
N GLU A 342 -6.60 -9.65 25.36
CA GLU A 342 -6.48 -10.11 26.74
C GLU A 342 -6.56 -8.95 27.75
N GLN A 343 -5.79 -7.87 27.53
CA GLN A 343 -5.77 -6.72 28.42
C GLN A 343 -7.09 -5.95 28.44
N LEU A 344 -7.68 -5.69 27.27
CA LEU A 344 -9.02 -5.10 27.17
C LEU A 344 -10.08 -6.03 27.74
N GLY A 345 -9.86 -7.34 27.60
CA GLY A 345 -10.72 -8.43 28.06
C GLY A 345 -10.99 -8.34 29.55
N ALA A 346 -9.90 -8.24 30.31
CA ALA A 346 -9.92 -8.10 31.75
C ALA A 346 -10.63 -6.83 32.27
N HIS A 347 -10.78 -5.81 31.42
CA HIS A 347 -11.39 -4.54 31.82
C HIS A 347 -12.86 -4.40 31.36
N TYR A 348 -13.18 -4.80 30.14
CA TYR A 348 -14.50 -4.56 29.53
C TYR A 348 -15.43 -5.77 29.54
N CYS A 349 -14.93 -6.99 29.66
CA CYS A 349 -15.74 -8.20 29.46
C CYS A 349 -16.14 -8.81 30.82
N ASN A 350 -17.43 -8.84 31.12
CA ASN A 350 -17.93 -9.18 32.47
C ASN A 350 -17.80 -10.65 32.88
N ASN A 351 -17.44 -11.60 32.00
CA ASN A 351 -17.20 -13.02 32.34
C ASN A 351 -16.75 -13.91 31.16
N THR A 352 -16.55 -13.36 29.97
CA THR A 352 -16.12 -14.12 28.81
C THR A 352 -14.61 -14.14 28.74
N ALA A 353 -14.01 -15.30 29.02
CA ALA A 353 -12.81 -15.70 28.29
C ALA A 353 -13.25 -15.78 26.82
N ALA A 354 -13.26 -14.63 26.15
CA ALA A 354 -13.62 -14.55 24.74
C ALA A 354 -12.63 -15.47 24.03
N GLY A 355 -13.10 -16.65 23.61
CA GLY A 355 -12.26 -17.59 22.88
C GLY A 355 -11.64 -16.83 21.72
N LEU A 356 -10.30 -16.74 21.74
CA LEU A 356 -9.51 -16.18 20.66
C LEU A 356 -9.89 -16.98 19.41
N HIS A 357 -10.57 -16.33 18.47
CA HIS A 357 -10.83 -16.97 17.18
C HIS A 357 -9.53 -16.95 16.39
N GLU A 358 -8.93 -18.13 16.25
CA GLU A 358 -7.95 -18.35 15.22
C GLU A 358 -8.62 -18.22 13.85
N ASN A 359 -8.37 -17.11 13.17
CA ASN A 359 -8.67 -16.93 11.74
C ASN A 359 -7.65 -17.73 10.91
N ILE A 360 -7.51 -19.03 11.16
CA ILE A 360 -6.66 -19.90 10.35
C ILE A 360 -7.52 -20.47 9.20
N PRO A 361 -7.24 -20.10 7.93
CA PRO A 361 -7.79 -20.84 6.81
C PRO A 361 -7.55 -22.34 6.95
N THR A 362 -8.62 -23.12 6.87
CA THR A 362 -8.56 -24.59 6.82
C THR A 362 -8.17 -25.14 5.45
N HIS A 363 -8.05 -24.29 4.42
CA HIS A 363 -7.74 -24.70 3.05
C HIS A 363 -6.37 -24.18 2.61
N SER A 364 -5.43 -25.09 2.37
CA SER A 364 -4.11 -24.79 1.81
C SER A 364 -4.05 -25.11 0.32
N THR A 365 -4.65 -24.27 -0.53
CA THR A 365 -4.42 -24.33 -1.98
C THR A 365 -3.00 -23.82 -2.26
N GLN A 366 -2.19 -24.60 -2.97
CA GLN A 366 -0.88 -24.15 -3.44
C GLN A 366 -1.09 -23.20 -4.62
N ILE A 367 -0.52 -22.00 -4.51
CA ILE A 367 -0.71 -20.95 -5.51
C ILE A 367 0.61 -20.71 -6.23
N TYR A 368 0.57 -20.79 -7.55
CA TYR A 368 1.71 -20.53 -8.42
C TYR A 368 1.41 -19.35 -9.35
N LEU A 369 2.39 -18.47 -9.52
CA LEU A 369 2.33 -17.42 -10.53
C LEU A 369 3.12 -17.83 -11.76
N GLN A 370 2.46 -17.80 -12.91
CA GLN A 370 3.05 -18.06 -14.22
C GLN A 370 3.64 -16.76 -14.77
N GLY A 371 4.96 -16.68 -14.81
CA GLY A 371 5.71 -15.55 -15.36
C GLY A 371 6.41 -15.88 -16.67
N GLY A 372 7.01 -14.85 -17.29
CA GLY A 372 7.83 -15.01 -18.47
C GLY A 372 9.28 -15.33 -18.08
N GLY A 373 9.73 -16.54 -18.36
CA GLY A 373 11.11 -16.96 -18.17
C GLY A 373 12.06 -16.38 -19.21
N LYS A 374 13.35 -16.64 -19.00
CA LYS A 374 14.38 -16.31 -20.01
C LYS A 374 14.10 -17.15 -21.26
N ASP A 375 14.26 -16.55 -22.43
CA ASP A 375 14.06 -17.20 -23.74
C ASP A 375 12.60 -17.55 -24.10
N GLY A 376 11.63 -16.95 -23.40
CA GLY A 376 10.20 -17.13 -23.72
C GLY A 376 9.61 -18.45 -23.22
N GLN A 377 10.36 -19.21 -22.42
CA GLN A 377 9.79 -20.32 -21.66
C GLN A 377 8.94 -19.80 -20.50
N GLU A 378 7.86 -20.50 -20.17
CA GLU A 378 7.05 -20.17 -19.01
C GLU A 378 7.74 -20.66 -17.74
N GLU A 379 7.81 -19.79 -16.74
CA GLU A 379 8.32 -20.12 -15.40
C GLU A 379 7.17 -20.03 -14.38
N TYR A 380 7.20 -20.90 -13.39
CA TYR A 380 6.17 -20.97 -12.35
C TYR A 380 6.83 -20.72 -11.00
N TYR A 381 6.33 -19.73 -10.27
CA TYR A 381 6.86 -19.33 -8.97
C TYR A 381 5.83 -19.66 -7.89
N ASP A 382 6.26 -20.32 -6.81
CA ASP A 382 5.43 -20.42 -5.61
C ASP A 382 5.10 -19.01 -5.08
N LEU A 383 3.88 -18.80 -4.58
CA LEU A 383 3.43 -17.48 -4.14
C LEU A 383 4.33 -16.86 -3.06
N GLU A 384 4.78 -17.65 -2.08
CA GLU A 384 5.61 -17.11 -1.00
C GLU A 384 7.01 -16.75 -1.49
N GLU A 385 7.60 -17.59 -2.35
CA GLU A 385 8.86 -17.30 -3.01
C GLU A 385 8.76 -16.03 -3.85
N TRP A 386 7.70 -15.92 -4.65
CA TRP A 386 7.44 -14.76 -5.49
C TRP A 386 7.27 -13.47 -4.67
N LEU A 387 6.46 -13.52 -3.61
CA LEU A 387 6.22 -12.38 -2.72
C LEU A 387 7.52 -11.91 -2.05
N HIS A 388 8.33 -12.85 -1.58
CA HIS A 388 9.63 -12.53 -0.98
C HIS A 388 10.57 -11.88 -2.00
N ALA A 389 10.70 -12.46 -3.20
CA ALA A 389 11.56 -11.96 -4.26
C ALA A 389 11.13 -10.58 -4.80
N LYS A 390 9.83 -10.29 -4.81
CA LYS A 390 9.26 -9.04 -5.33
C LYS A 390 9.06 -7.96 -4.27
N ARG A 391 9.36 -8.21 -2.99
CA ARG A 391 9.11 -7.27 -1.88
C ARG A 391 9.56 -5.84 -2.20
N SER A 392 10.84 -5.65 -2.56
CA SER A 392 11.38 -4.32 -2.88
C SER A 392 10.77 -3.72 -4.15
N THR A 393 10.39 -4.53 -5.14
CA THR A 393 9.71 -4.06 -6.35
C THR A 393 8.30 -3.59 -6.04
N ILE A 394 7.58 -4.29 -5.16
CA ILE A 394 6.26 -3.87 -4.66
C ILE A 394 6.40 -2.52 -3.94
N GLU A 395 7.35 -2.41 -3.01
CA GLU A 395 7.59 -1.14 -2.30
C GLU A 395 7.89 0.03 -3.24
N TYR A 396 8.70 -0.21 -4.27
CA TYR A 396 9.01 0.79 -5.28
C TYR A 396 7.80 1.14 -6.14
N ALA A 397 7.10 0.14 -6.68
CA ALA A 397 5.99 0.32 -7.61
C ALA A 397 4.79 1.06 -6.98
N TYR A 398 4.59 0.89 -5.68
CA TYR A 398 3.54 1.56 -4.91
C TYR A 398 4.02 2.83 -4.22
N GLU A 399 5.26 3.24 -4.48
CA GLU A 399 5.89 4.39 -3.84
C GLU A 399 5.74 4.34 -2.31
N LEU A 400 5.73 3.14 -1.72
CA LEU A 400 5.67 2.98 -0.26
C LEU A 400 6.85 3.70 0.39
N ASN A 401 7.91 3.90 -0.41
CA ASN A 401 9.13 4.57 -0.03
C ASN A 401 9.25 6.07 -0.42
N GLY A 402 8.24 6.72 -1.04
CA GLY A 402 8.36 8.09 -1.58
C GLY A 402 7.45 9.14 -0.92
N GLY A 403 8.00 10.06 -0.12
CA GLY A 403 7.28 11.20 0.47
C GLY A 403 7.90 11.67 1.79
N SER A 404 7.76 12.96 2.14
CA SER A 404 8.26 13.49 3.43
C SER A 404 7.55 12.82 4.59
N CYS A 405 6.22 12.90 4.68
CA CYS A 405 5.42 12.27 5.75
C CYS A 405 5.58 10.73 5.83
N LYS A 406 5.91 10.09 4.71
CA LYS A 406 6.21 8.65 4.67
C LYS A 406 7.50 8.31 5.43
N ARG A 407 8.41 9.28 5.61
CA ARG A 407 9.60 9.11 6.45
C ARG A 407 9.21 8.95 7.91
N GLU A 408 8.29 9.76 8.41
CA GLU A 408 7.80 9.68 9.79
C GLU A 408 7.05 8.38 10.02
N LEU A 409 6.22 7.94 9.08
CA LEU A 409 5.59 6.62 9.15
C LEU A 409 6.62 5.50 9.19
N ARG A 410 7.73 5.60 8.45
CA ARG A 410 8.83 4.63 8.57
C ARG A 410 9.61 4.70 9.87
N MET A 411 9.69 5.88 10.48
CA MET A 411 10.25 5.98 11.83
C MET A 411 9.35 5.28 12.82
N LEU A 412 8.02 5.43 12.66
CA LEU A 412 7.03 4.68 13.42
C LEU A 412 7.13 3.17 13.15
N ASP A 413 7.27 2.72 11.89
CA ASP A 413 7.50 1.31 11.52
C ASP A 413 8.67 0.73 12.31
N LYS A 414 9.86 1.33 12.14
CA LYS A 414 11.10 0.90 12.80
C LYS A 414 10.97 0.91 14.32
N LYS A 415 10.27 1.91 14.85
CA LYS A 415 10.00 1.98 16.28
C LYS A 415 9.12 0.81 16.71
N LEU A 416 8.02 0.54 16.01
CA LEU A 416 7.09 -0.55 16.29
C LEU A 416 7.72 -1.93 16.16
N GLU A 417 8.70 -2.11 15.26
CA GLU A 417 9.48 -3.35 15.19
C GLU A 417 10.28 -3.63 16.48
N SER A 418 10.86 -2.58 17.08
CA SER A 418 11.62 -2.68 18.34
C SER A 418 10.74 -2.60 19.60
N CYS A 419 9.54 -2.06 19.44
CA CYS A 419 8.71 -1.56 20.51
C CYS A 419 7.25 -1.65 20.10
N PRO A 420 6.60 -2.81 20.31
CA PRO A 420 5.38 -3.18 19.60
C PRO A 420 4.15 -2.36 20.03
N VAL A 421 4.28 -1.50 21.05
CA VAL A 421 3.31 -0.46 21.37
C VAL A 421 4.04 0.86 21.59
N VAL A 422 3.56 1.89 20.91
CA VAL A 422 4.13 3.23 20.93
C VAL A 422 3.05 4.23 21.31
N GLN A 423 3.32 5.03 22.34
CA GLN A 423 2.53 6.22 22.62
C GLN A 423 3.12 7.40 21.84
N VAL A 424 2.24 8.20 21.24
CA VAL A 424 2.64 9.37 20.45
C VAL A 424 2.22 10.64 21.20
N PHE A 425 3.19 11.53 21.40
CA PHE A 425 2.94 12.86 21.95
C PHE A 425 2.95 13.92 20.84
N PRO A 426 2.25 15.06 20.99
CA PRO A 426 2.40 16.20 20.09
C PRO A 426 3.85 16.73 20.10
N SER A 427 4.33 17.24 18.97
CA SER A 427 5.70 17.77 18.84
C SER A 427 5.95 19.04 19.66
N ASN A 428 4.90 19.79 19.96
CA ASN A 428 4.96 21.07 20.69
C ASN A 428 4.98 20.93 22.22
N ARG A 429 5.26 19.74 22.76
CA ARG A 429 5.18 19.45 24.20
C ARG A 429 6.49 19.67 24.95
#